data_AF-A8V4A5-F1
#
_entry.id   AF-A8V4A5-F1
#
_cell.length_a   1.000
_cell.length_b   1.000
_cell.length_c   1.000
_cell.angle_alpha   90.00
_cell.angle_beta   90.00
_cell.angle_gamma   90.00
#
_symmetry.space_group_name_H-M   'P 1'
#
loop_
_entity.id
_entity.type
_entity.pdbx_description
1 polymer ?
#
loop_
_entity_poly.entity_id
_entity_poly.type
_entity_poly.pdbx_seq_one_letter_code
_entity_poly.pdbx_strand_id
1 'polypeptide(L)' 'MQHEGIVILDFGSQYTQLIARRIREVNVYSEILPFNASVEEIKKHNPKGIIFSGGPASVYEPDAPKP' A
#
# COMPACT_ATOMS: atom_id res chain seq x y z
N MET A 1 2.79 -19.60 3.50
CA MET A 1 4.09 -19.19 2.92
C MET A 1 4.14 -17.67 3.00
N GLN A 2 5.17 -17.09 3.63
CA GLN A 2 5.36 -15.63 3.59
C GLN A 2 5.81 -15.28 2.17
N HIS A 3 5.01 -14.48 1.45
CA HIS A 3 5.37 -14.03 0.12
C HIS A 3 6.14 -12.73 0.24
N GLU A 4 7.45 -12.79 -0.01
CA GLU A 4 8.25 -11.58 -0.16
C GLU A 4 7.70 -10.78 -1.36
N GLY A 5 7.38 -9.51 -1.14
CA GLY A 5 6.70 -8.70 -2.16
C GLY A 5 6.59 -7.23 -1.80
N ILE A 6 5.70 -6.52 -2.49
CA ILE A 6 5.43 -5.11 -2.24
C ILE A 6 4.11 -4.94 -1.49
N VAL A 7 4.12 -4.19 -0.40
CA VAL A 7 2.89 -3.76 0.27
C VAL A 7 2.51 -2.37 -0.22
N ILE A 8 1.26 -2.18 -0.61
CA ILE A 8 0.70 -0.89 -0.99
C ILE A 8 -0.25 -0.45 0.12
N LEU A 9 0.06 0.68 0.76
CA LEU A 9 -0.80 1.32 1.75
C LEU A 9 -1.76 2.27 1.03
N ASP A 10 -3.06 2.03 1.16
CA ASP A 10 -4.09 2.76 0.41
C ASP A 10 -4.64 3.97 1.18
N PHE A 11 -4.38 5.17 0.65
CA PHE A 11 -4.89 6.46 1.13
C PHE A 11 -6.15 6.91 0.37
N GLY A 12 -6.76 6.03 -0.42
CA GLY A 12 -7.97 6.32 -1.21
C GLY A 12 -7.67 6.75 -2.64
N SER A 13 -6.53 6.36 -3.21
CA SER A 13 -6.20 6.64 -4.60
C SER A 13 -7.11 5.85 -5.54
N GLN A 14 -7.59 6.50 -6.61
CA GLN A 14 -8.22 5.79 -7.72
C GLN A 14 -7.26 4.84 -8.45
N TYR A 15 -5.94 4.99 -8.24
CA TYR A 15 -4.90 4.22 -8.93
C TYR A 15 -4.36 3.03 -8.13
N THR A 16 -4.75 2.84 -6.87
CA THR A 16 -4.19 1.78 -6.00
C THR A 16 -4.23 0.39 -6.66
N GLN A 17 -5.36 0.05 -7.28
CA GLN A 17 -5.53 -1.23 -7.98
C GLN A 17 -4.67 -1.34 -9.25
N LEU A 18 -4.43 -0.23 -9.95
CA LEU A 18 -3.54 -0.21 -11.12
C LEU A 18 -2.08 -0.40 -10.71
N ILE A 19 -1.64 0.22 -9.61
CA ILE A 19 -0.30 0.02 -9.06
C ILE A 19 -0.08 -1.47 -8.74
N ALA A 20 -1.02 -2.09 -8.00
CA ALA A 20 -0.94 -3.51 -7.67
C ALA A 20 -0.91 -4.39 -8.94
N ARG A 21 -1.72 -4.06 -9.95
CA ARG A 21 -1.70 -4.76 -11.24
C ARG A 21 -0.35 -4.66 -11.93
N ARG A 22 0.26 -3.47 -12.00
CA ARG A 22 1.59 -3.27 -12.62
C ARG A 22 2.69 -4.07 -11.93
N ILE A 23 2.64 -4.19 -10.61
CA ILE A 23 3.62 -5.00 -9.85
C ILE A 23 3.44 -6.49 -10.17
N ARG A 24 2.19 -6.96 -10.25
CA ARG A 24 1.90 -8.36 -10.62
C ARG A 24 2.26 -8.67 -12.08
N GLU A 25 2.14 -7.70 -12.99
CA GLU A 25 2.57 -7.84 -14.40
C GLU A 25 4.08 -8.08 -14.54
N VAL A 26 4.90 -7.66 -13.57
CA VAL A 26 6.34 -7.96 -13.52
C VAL A 26 6.68 -9.19 -12.65
N ASN A 27 5.68 -10.05 -12.38
CA ASN A 27 5.80 -11.28 -11.58
C ASN A 27 6.24 -11.07 -10.13
N VAL A 28 5.93 -9.91 -9.54
CA VAL A 28 6.20 -9.62 -8.13
C VAL A 28 4.89 -9.71 -7.34
N TYR A 29 4.92 -10.37 -6.18
CA TYR A 29 3.76 -10.40 -5.28
C TYR A 29 3.46 -8.99 -4.76
N SER A 30 2.18 -8.61 -4.74
CA SER A 30 1.75 -7.35 -4.14
C SER A 30 0.50 -7.51 -3.30
N GLU A 31 0.50 -6.88 -2.13
CA GLU A 31 -0.65 -6.80 -1.23
C GLU A 31 -1.13 -5.35 -1.12
N ILE A 32 -2.44 -5.13 -1.03
CA ILE A 32 -3.02 -3.82 -0.73
C ILE A 32 -3.55 -3.86 0.70
N LEU A 33 -3.07 -2.94 1.53
CA LEU A 33 -3.54 -2.74 2.91
C LEU A 33 -4.10 -1.33 3.05
N PRO A 34 -5.05 -1.09 3.97
CA PRO A 34 -5.50 0.27 4.25
C PRO A 34 -4.35 1.10 4.86
N PHE A 35 -4.35 2.42 4.67
CA PHE A 35 -3.27 3.29 5.18
C PHE A 35 -3.04 3.19 6.70
N ASN A 36 -4.09 2.86 7.46
CA ASN A 36 -4.05 2.72 8.92
C ASN A 36 -3.72 1.29 9.38
N ALA A 37 -3.26 0.41 8.48
CA ALA A 37 -2.81 -0.93 8.84
C ALA A 37 -1.69 -0.87 9.89
N SER A 38 -1.77 -1.77 10.86
CA SER A 38 -0.78 -1.80 11.94
C SER A 38 0.61 -2.20 11.41
N VAL A 39 1.67 -1.71 12.06
CA VAL A 39 3.05 -2.13 11.72
C VAL A 39 3.22 -3.64 11.82
N GLU A 40 2.55 -4.29 12.77
CA GLU A 40 2.57 -5.75 12.91
C GLU A 40 1.95 -6.46 11.72
N GLU A 41 0.82 -5.95 11.22
CA GLU A 41 0.15 -6.46 10.03
C GLU A 41 1.05 -6.33 8.80
N ILE A 42 1.62 -5.14 8.56
CA ILE A 42 2.57 -4.92 7.46
C ILE A 42 3.74 -5.91 7.54
N LYS A 43 4.29 -6.15 8.73
CA LYS A 43 5.39 -7.10 8.95
C LYS A 43 5.01 -8.56 8.68
N LYS A 44 3.74 -8.97 8.85
CA LYS A 44 3.29 -10.34 8.53
C LYS A 44 3.47 -10.67 7.04
N HIS A 45 3.46 -9.66 6.17
CA HIS A 45 3.67 -9.82 4.74
C HIS A 45 5.16 -9.87 4.34
N ASN A 46 6.09 -9.66 5.27
CA ASN A 46 7.54 -9.60 4.99
C ASN A 46 7.90 -8.79 3.72
N PRO A 47 7.45 -7.53 3.59
CA PRO A 47 7.60 -6.77 2.37
C PRO A 47 9.07 -6.42 2.10
N LYS A 48 9.46 -6.48 0.82
CA LYS A 48 10.73 -5.93 0.31
C LYS A 48 10.64 -4.44 -0.01
N GLY A 49 9.43 -3.92 -0.17
CA GLY A 49 9.16 -2.52 -0.42
C GLY A 49 7.74 -2.14 -0.01
N ILE A 50 7.55 -0.86 0.29
CA ILE A 50 6.26 -0.29 0.66
C ILE A 50 5.98 0.88 -0.29
N ILE A 51 4.76 0.93 -0.82
CA ILE A 51 4.26 2.05 -1.61
C ILE A 51 3.13 2.71 -0.82
N PHE A 52 3.25 4.00 -0.56
CA PHE A 52 2.13 4.80 -0.06
C PHE A 52 1.35 5.30 -1.29
N SER A 53 0.10 4.87 -1.43
CA SER A 53 -0.75 5.33 -2.52
C SER A 53 -1.10 6.81 -2.32
N GLY A 54 -1.54 7.47 -3.40
CA GLY A 54 -2.10 8.82 -3.28
C GLY A 54 -3.48 8.82 -2.62
N GLY A 55 -4.04 10.01 -2.48
CA GLY A 55 -5.42 10.19 -2.08
C GLY A 55 -5.92 11.54 -2.58
N PRO A 56 -7.24 11.76 -2.65
CA PRO A 56 -7.81 13.07 -2.98
C PRO A 56 -7.55 14.11 -1.88
N ALA A 57 -7.26 13.66 -0.66
CA ALA A 57 -6.99 14.51 0.48
C ALA A 57 -5.60 15.17 0.39
N SER A 58 -5.55 16.48 0.60
CA SER A 58 -4.29 17.18 0.83
C SER A 58 -3.73 16.79 2.20
N VAL A 59 -2.44 16.45 2.28
CA VAL A 59 -1.76 16.05 3.53
C VAL A 59 -1.84 17.12 4.63
N TYR A 60 -2.13 18.37 4.26
CA TYR A 60 -2.23 19.51 5.17
C TYR A 60 -3.61 19.69 5.81
N GLU A 61 -4.63 18.94 5.38
CA GLU A 61 -5.95 19.03 6.00
C GLU A 61 -6.01 18.33 7.36
N PRO A 62 -6.81 18.85 8.33
CA PRO A 62 -6.88 18.29 9.68
C PRO A 62 -7.23 16.79 9.71
N ASP A 63 -8.11 16.36 8.80
CA ASP A 63 -8.65 15.00 8.70
C ASP A 63 -7.95 14.16 7.62
N ALA A 64 -6.82 14.65 7.09
CA ALA A 64 -6.08 13.93 6.06
C ALA A 64 -5.51 12.60 6.62
N PRO A 65 -5.58 11.50 5.84
CA PRO A 65 -4.94 10.25 6.22
C PRO A 65 -3.41 10.43 6.27
N LYS A 66 -2.80 10.00 7.37
CA LYS A 66 -1.37 10.19 7.66
C LYS A 66 -0.63 8.84 7.58
N PRO A 67 0.58 8.82 6.97
CA PRO A 67 1.42 7.62 6.91
C PRO A 67 2.07 7.25 8.24
#